data_AF-A0A511MZY8-F1
#
_entry.id   AF-A0A511MZY8-F1
#
_cell.length_a   1.000
_cell.length_b   1.000
_cell.length_c   1.000
_cell.angle_alpha   90.00
_cell.angle_beta   90.00
_cell.angle_gamma   90.00
#
_symmetry.space_group_name_H-M   'P 1'
#
loop_
_entity.id
_entity.type
_entity.pdbx_description
1 polymer ?
#
loop_
_entity_poly.entity_id
_entity_poly.type
_entity_poly.pdbx_seq_one_letter_code
_entity_poly.pdbx_strand_id
1 'polypeptide(L)'
;MRILAIADPHLSRKTPKPMTIFGPGWAGHPDVFFQRWCETVQPDDLVLIPGDISWAMHFRDALLDLQDIADLPGIKVISRGNHDYWWPAITRLRAELPAGIYALQNDAIRFDDTVICGTRGWVTPGTEGFKPEDEKIYLREVERLRLTLEAARKLEGKQVLVMLHYPLTNAAFEPNGFTRLIEEYRPAGVVYGHLHGVNQDKLIRHWCGIPLHFVAADALKFVPRVLGKTEASADSAL
;
A
#
# COMPACT_ATOMS: atom_id res chain seq x y z
N MET A 1 10.61 15.40 -5.60
CA MET A 1 10.12 14.45 -4.59
C MET A 1 10.43 13.01 -5.01
N ARG A 2 11.09 12.19 -4.17
CA ARG A 2 11.25 10.74 -4.45
C ARG A 2 9.98 10.00 -4.03
N ILE A 3 9.76 8.84 -4.63
CA ILE A 3 8.66 7.95 -4.26
C ILE A 3 9.27 6.72 -3.62
N LEU A 4 8.88 6.43 -2.38
CA LEU A 4 9.23 5.23 -1.64
C LEU A 4 7.97 4.44 -1.28
N ALA A 5 8.16 3.18 -0.89
CA ALA A 5 7.06 2.37 -0.39
C ALA A 5 7.52 1.36 0.67
N ILE A 6 6.62 1.11 1.63
CA ILE A 6 6.74 0.05 2.64
C ILE A 6 5.35 -0.27 3.18
N ALA A 7 4.99 -1.54 3.21
CA ALA A 7 3.71 -2.05 3.68
C ALA A 7 3.86 -2.81 4.99
N ASP A 8 2.74 -3.17 5.61
CA ASP A 8 2.70 -4.11 6.73
C ASP A 8 3.57 -3.71 7.95
N PRO A 9 3.57 -2.43 8.40
CA PRO A 9 4.33 -2.07 9.59
C PRO A 9 3.73 -2.70 10.87
N HIS A 10 2.47 -3.13 10.87
CA HIS A 10 1.82 -3.87 11.97
C HIS A 10 2.05 -3.25 13.36
N LEU A 11 1.90 -1.93 13.47
CA LEU A 11 2.09 -1.21 14.72
C LEU A 11 1.01 -1.61 15.75
N SER A 12 1.30 -1.44 17.03
CA SER A 12 0.41 -1.88 18.10
C SER A 12 0.55 -1.04 19.39
N ARG A 13 0.73 0.27 19.26
CA ARG A 13 1.07 1.18 20.37
C ARG A 13 0.13 1.09 21.57
N LYS A 14 -1.17 1.01 21.33
CA LYS A 14 -2.17 0.92 22.41
C LYS A 14 -2.05 -0.36 23.23
N THR A 15 -1.88 -1.49 22.54
CA THR A 15 -1.86 -2.83 23.12
C THR A 15 -0.71 -3.60 22.46
N PRO A 16 0.52 -3.49 23.01
CA PRO A 16 1.70 -4.07 22.39
C PRO A 16 1.53 -5.55 22.08
N LYS A 17 1.76 -5.92 20.83
CA LYS A 17 1.78 -7.32 20.36
C LYS A 17 3.20 -7.69 19.94
N PRO A 18 3.83 -8.71 20.55
CA PRO A 18 5.16 -9.12 20.17
C PRO A 18 5.13 -9.76 18.78
N MET A 19 5.65 -9.06 17.78
CA MET A 19 5.71 -9.56 16.39
C MET A 19 6.73 -10.69 16.20
N THR A 20 7.62 -10.92 17.17
CA THR A 20 8.59 -12.03 17.15
C THR A 20 7.96 -13.41 17.07
N ILE A 21 6.67 -13.55 17.37
CA ILE A 21 5.92 -14.80 17.15
C ILE A 21 5.85 -15.19 15.66
N PHE A 22 5.98 -14.22 14.76
CA PHE A 22 6.01 -14.43 13.30
C PHE A 22 7.43 -14.68 12.77
N GLY A 23 8.44 -14.70 13.65
CA GLY A 23 9.81 -15.06 13.33
C GLY A 23 10.85 -14.08 13.88
N PRO A 24 12.13 -14.48 13.90
CA PRO A 24 13.21 -13.66 14.46
C PRO A 24 13.48 -12.37 13.67
N GLY A 25 13.02 -12.29 12.41
CA GLY A 25 13.11 -11.08 11.59
C GLY A 25 12.39 -9.87 12.18
N TRP A 26 11.43 -10.08 13.10
CA TRP A 26 10.68 -9.03 13.78
C TRP A 26 11.31 -8.56 15.10
N ALA A 27 12.52 -9.03 15.43
CA ALA A 27 13.22 -8.59 16.63
C ALA A 27 13.47 -7.08 16.61
N GLY A 28 13.14 -6.40 17.71
CA GLY A 28 13.25 -4.94 17.81
C GLY A 28 12.15 -4.15 17.11
N HIS A 29 11.11 -4.81 16.60
CA HIS A 29 9.88 -4.13 16.18
C HIS A 29 9.16 -3.52 17.40
N PRO A 30 8.65 -2.28 17.33
CA PRO A 30 8.61 -1.39 16.16
C PRO A 30 9.82 -0.46 16.01
N ASP A 31 10.74 -0.39 16.98
CA ASP A 31 11.84 0.59 17.00
C ASP A 31 12.73 0.55 15.75
N VAL A 32 13.05 -0.65 15.26
CA VAL A 32 13.83 -0.82 14.02
C VAL A 32 13.11 -0.21 12.82
N PHE A 33 11.78 -0.32 12.74
CA PHE A 33 11.01 0.29 11.65
C PHE A 33 11.13 1.82 11.67
N PHE A 34 10.92 2.44 12.83
CA PHE A 34 11.03 3.89 12.96
C PHE A 34 12.46 4.39 12.70
N GLN A 35 13.46 3.69 13.22
CA GLN A 35 14.87 4.01 12.98
C GLN A 35 15.19 3.97 11.48
N ARG A 36 14.87 2.87 10.80
CA ARG A 36 15.17 2.69 9.37
C ARG A 36 14.40 3.66 8.48
N TRP A 37 13.18 4.05 8.88
CA TRP A 37 12.44 5.10 8.22
C TRP A 37 13.20 6.43 8.28
N CYS A 38 13.60 6.87 9.48
CA CYS A 38 14.34 8.12 9.67
C CYS A 38 15.72 8.13 8.98
N GLU A 39 16.37 6.98 8.84
CA GLU A 39 17.63 6.85 8.08
C GLU A 39 17.45 7.00 6.56
N THR A 40 16.24 6.76 6.03
CA THR A 40 16.01 6.57 4.59
C THR A 40 15.18 7.69 3.96
N VAL A 41 14.11 8.10 4.64
CA VAL A 41 13.07 8.99 4.12
C VAL A 41 13.41 10.44 4.46
N GLN A 42 13.29 11.31 3.46
CA GLN A 42 13.47 12.76 3.60
C GLN A 42 12.11 13.46 3.74
N PRO A 43 12.07 14.69 4.30
CA PRO A 43 10.81 15.40 4.50
C PRO A 43 9.96 15.62 3.25
N ASP A 44 10.57 15.74 2.07
CA ASP A 44 9.92 16.00 0.79
C ASP A 44 9.60 14.72 -0.01
N ASP A 45 9.87 13.54 0.53
CA ASP A 45 9.56 12.28 -0.12
C ASP A 45 8.08 11.91 0.00
N LEU A 46 7.55 11.21 -1.00
CA LEU A 46 6.25 10.54 -0.95
C LEU A 46 6.46 9.07 -0.56
N VAL A 47 5.80 8.60 0.49
CA VAL A 47 5.88 7.21 0.95
C VAL A 47 4.52 6.53 0.86
N LEU A 48 4.46 5.45 0.09
CA LEU A 48 3.26 4.63 -0.11
C LEU A 48 3.23 3.49 0.91
N ILE A 49 2.14 3.38 1.67
CA ILE A 49 1.94 2.34 2.69
C ILE A 49 0.70 1.52 2.35
N PRO A 50 0.83 0.44 1.54
CA PRO A 50 -0.32 -0.32 1.08
C PRO A 50 -0.79 -1.35 2.12
N GLY A 51 -1.39 -0.85 3.19
CA GLY A 51 -2.13 -1.63 4.17
C GLY A 51 -1.32 -2.20 5.33
N ASP A 52 -2.08 -2.76 6.26
CA ASP A 52 -1.63 -3.50 7.44
C ASP A 52 -0.78 -2.66 8.38
N ILE A 53 -1.32 -1.46 8.64
CA ILE A 53 -0.62 -0.40 9.35
C ILE A 53 -0.61 -0.65 10.86
N SER A 54 -1.77 -1.04 11.40
CA SER A 54 -1.95 -1.18 12.84
C SER A 54 -2.83 -2.39 13.19
N TRP A 55 -2.44 -3.06 14.26
CA TRP A 55 -3.19 -4.13 14.92
C TRP A 55 -4.35 -3.65 15.78
N ALA A 56 -4.56 -2.33 15.90
CA ALA A 56 -5.67 -1.76 16.62
C ALA A 56 -7.01 -2.26 16.03
N MET A 57 -7.98 -2.51 16.91
CA MET A 57 -9.32 -2.93 16.49
C MET A 57 -10.27 -1.74 16.29
N HIS A 58 -9.93 -0.59 16.87
CA HIS A 58 -10.76 0.61 16.85
C HIS A 58 -9.95 1.81 16.38
N PHE A 59 -10.59 2.69 15.60
CA PHE A 59 -9.92 3.85 14.99
C PHE A 59 -9.21 4.75 16.01
N ARG A 60 -9.81 4.98 17.19
CA ARG A 60 -9.22 5.82 18.23
C ARG A 60 -7.89 5.28 18.75
N ASP A 61 -7.73 3.96 18.80
CA ASP A 61 -6.48 3.33 19.22
C ASP A 61 -5.44 3.36 18.09
N ALA A 62 -5.89 3.14 16.85
CA ALA A 62 -5.05 3.25 15.65
C ALA A 62 -4.50 4.67 15.43
N LEU A 63 -5.21 5.70 15.88
CA LEU A 63 -4.72 7.09 15.83
C LEU A 63 -3.39 7.27 16.56
N LEU A 64 -3.09 6.47 17.58
CA LEU A 64 -1.78 6.51 18.26
C LEU A 64 -0.64 6.05 17.34
N ASP A 65 -0.88 4.98 16.57
CA ASP A 65 0.08 4.47 15.59
C ASP A 65 0.17 5.41 14.37
N LEU A 66 -0.96 5.95 13.91
CA LEU A 66 -1.01 6.91 12.81
C LEU A 66 -0.30 8.22 13.17
N GLN A 67 -0.35 8.65 14.44
CA GLN A 67 0.41 9.81 14.90
C GLN A 67 1.91 9.55 14.86
N ASP A 68 2.37 8.37 15.30
CA ASP A 68 3.79 8.02 15.18
C ASP A 68 4.24 8.02 13.72
N ILE A 69 3.43 7.46 12.81
CA ILE A 69 3.70 7.54 11.37
C ILE A 69 3.72 8.99 10.89
N ALA A 70 2.79 9.83 11.35
CA ALA A 70 2.71 11.24 10.93
C ALA A 70 3.99 12.00 11.28
N ASP A 71 4.54 11.75 12.47
CA ASP A 71 5.73 12.41 13.01
C ASP A 71 7.03 12.01 12.28
N LEU A 72 7.02 10.92 11.51
CA LEU A 72 8.15 10.53 10.65
C LEU A 72 8.31 11.47 9.45
N PRO A 73 9.51 11.58 8.84
CA PRO A 73 9.69 12.37 7.62
C PRO A 73 8.87 11.83 6.44
N GLY A 74 8.57 12.72 5.49
CA GLY A 74 7.86 12.42 4.24
C GLY A 74 6.35 12.67 4.30
N ILE A 75 5.74 12.70 3.13
CA ILE A 75 4.29 12.72 2.90
C ILE A 75 3.83 11.27 2.71
N LYS A 76 2.76 10.83 3.38
CA LYS A 76 2.34 9.42 3.39
C LYS A 76 1.04 9.25 2.65
N VAL A 77 0.97 8.23 1.81
CA VAL A 77 -0.29 7.75 1.22
C VAL A 77 -0.55 6.35 1.76
N ILE A 78 -1.62 6.21 2.54
CA ILE A 78 -2.01 4.96 3.17
C ILE A 78 -3.19 4.34 2.43
N SER A 79 -3.19 3.01 2.30
CA SER A 79 -4.39 2.25 1.94
C SER A 79 -4.69 1.20 3.00
N ARG A 80 -5.89 0.61 2.94
CA ARG A 80 -6.37 -0.35 3.93
C ARG A 80 -5.84 -1.76 3.62
N GLY A 81 -5.27 -2.43 4.62
CA GLY A 81 -4.96 -3.87 4.58
C GLY A 81 -6.06 -4.76 5.18
N ASN A 82 -5.79 -6.06 5.32
CA ASN A 82 -6.75 -6.97 5.93
C ASN A 82 -6.72 -6.98 7.47
N HIS A 83 -5.63 -6.53 8.08
CA HIS A 83 -5.49 -6.37 9.53
C HIS A 83 -5.89 -4.98 10.03
N ASP A 84 -6.12 -4.02 9.14
CA ASP A 84 -6.67 -2.70 9.46
C ASP A 84 -8.18 -2.77 9.75
N TYR A 85 -8.55 -3.49 10.80
CA TYR A 85 -9.93 -3.58 11.30
C TYR A 85 -10.46 -2.23 11.80
N TRP A 86 -9.54 -1.39 12.28
CA TRP A 86 -9.81 -0.05 12.79
C TRP A 86 -10.32 0.94 11.73
N TRP A 87 -10.11 0.67 10.43
CA TRP A 87 -10.36 1.61 9.33
C TRP A 87 -11.85 1.97 9.20
N PRO A 88 -12.26 3.22 9.53
CA PRO A 88 -13.67 3.63 9.50
C PRO A 88 -14.12 3.99 8.08
N ALA A 89 -15.32 4.59 7.93
CA ALA A 89 -15.73 5.17 6.66
C ALA A 89 -14.73 6.26 6.18
N ILE A 90 -14.44 6.31 4.87
CA ILE A 90 -13.37 7.14 4.31
C ILE A 90 -13.49 8.62 4.67
N THR A 91 -14.71 9.17 4.67
CA THR A 91 -14.96 10.58 5.00
C THR A 91 -14.52 10.90 6.43
N ARG A 92 -14.84 10.00 7.37
CA ARG A 92 -14.44 10.14 8.77
C ARG A 92 -12.92 10.01 8.92
N LEU A 93 -12.33 9.02 8.26
CA LEU A 93 -10.88 8.82 8.30
C LEU A 93 -10.15 10.08 7.83
N ARG A 94 -10.49 10.61 6.65
CA ARG A 94 -9.86 11.81 6.09
C ARG A 94 -10.01 13.05 6.96
N ALA A 95 -11.12 13.19 7.69
CA ALA A 95 -11.35 14.32 8.58
C ALA A 95 -10.53 14.28 9.87
N GLU A 96 -10.14 13.07 10.32
CA GLU A 96 -9.44 12.85 11.60
C GLU A 96 -7.96 12.44 11.42
N LEU A 97 -7.49 12.30 10.18
CA LEU A 97 -6.09 11.94 9.91
C LEU A 97 -5.12 13.06 10.31
N PRO A 98 -3.95 12.72 10.90
CA PRO A 98 -2.88 13.69 11.10
C PRO A 98 -2.40 14.33 9.79
N ALA A 99 -1.87 15.56 9.90
CA ALA A 99 -1.30 16.25 8.76
C ALA A 99 -0.16 15.45 8.09
N GLY A 100 -0.06 15.55 6.76
CA GLY A 100 0.94 14.82 5.98
C GLY A 100 0.59 13.35 5.72
N ILE A 101 -0.58 12.87 6.15
CA ILE A 101 -1.12 11.54 5.79
C ILE A 101 -2.36 11.69 4.93
N TYR A 102 -2.37 11.00 3.79
CA TYR A 102 -3.48 10.91 2.87
C TYR A 102 -3.99 9.47 2.83
N ALA A 103 -5.30 9.27 3.02
CA ALA A 103 -5.92 7.96 2.86
C ALA A 103 -6.50 7.78 1.46
N LEU A 104 -6.15 6.64 0.86
CA LEU A 104 -6.66 6.16 -0.42
C LEU A 104 -7.69 5.04 -0.17
N GLN A 105 -8.85 5.12 -0.82
CA GLN A 105 -9.85 4.05 -0.75
C GLN A 105 -10.74 4.03 -1.99
N ASN A 106 -10.38 3.18 -2.96
CA ASN A 106 -11.08 3.04 -4.24
C ASN A 106 -11.15 4.36 -5.01
N ASP A 107 -10.07 5.13 -4.95
CA ASP A 107 -9.94 6.41 -5.60
C ASP A 107 -8.47 6.73 -5.92
N ALA A 108 -8.23 7.94 -6.41
CA ALA A 108 -6.94 8.39 -6.89
C ALA A 108 -6.62 9.78 -6.35
N ILE A 109 -5.34 10.03 -6.07
CA ILE A 109 -4.81 11.31 -5.58
C ILE A 109 -3.58 11.64 -6.42
N ARG A 110 -3.48 12.90 -6.86
CA ARG A 110 -2.34 13.40 -7.62
C ARG A 110 -1.33 14.10 -6.71
N PHE A 111 -0.05 13.80 -6.93
CA PHE A 111 1.11 14.41 -6.30
C PHE A 111 2.10 14.79 -7.40
N ASP A 112 2.18 16.09 -7.70
CA ASP A 112 2.87 16.62 -8.87
C ASP A 112 2.47 15.85 -10.16
N ASP A 113 3.42 15.29 -10.91
CA ASP A 113 3.14 14.53 -12.13
C ASP A 113 2.79 13.04 -11.89
N THR A 114 2.66 12.61 -10.63
CA THR A 114 2.35 11.22 -10.27
C THR A 114 0.95 11.10 -9.69
N VAL A 115 0.17 10.18 -10.23
CA VAL A 115 -1.13 9.80 -9.66
C VAL A 115 -0.98 8.49 -8.91
N ILE A 116 -1.37 8.49 -7.64
CA ILE A 116 -1.49 7.29 -6.82
C ILE A 116 -2.95 6.89 -6.81
N CYS A 117 -3.24 5.65 -7.19
CA CYS A 117 -4.58 5.09 -7.17
C CYS A 117 -4.55 3.68 -6.61
N GLY A 118 -5.70 3.09 -6.31
CA GLY A 118 -5.70 1.75 -5.71
C GLY A 118 -6.93 1.39 -4.88
N THR A 119 -6.96 0.11 -4.54
CA THR A 119 -7.98 -0.53 -3.71
C THR A 119 -7.30 -1.44 -2.71
N ARG A 120 -8.06 -2.11 -1.83
CA ARG A 120 -7.46 -3.12 -0.96
C ARG A 120 -6.99 -4.33 -1.78
N GLY A 121 -7.75 -4.71 -2.80
CA GLY A 121 -7.61 -6.00 -3.46
C GLY A 121 -8.26 -7.12 -2.63
N TRP A 122 -8.14 -8.33 -3.14
CA TRP A 122 -8.63 -9.53 -2.46
C TRP A 122 -7.83 -10.75 -2.91
N VAL A 123 -8.05 -11.86 -2.22
CA VAL A 123 -7.61 -13.18 -2.69
C VAL A 123 -8.17 -13.42 -4.10
N THR A 124 -7.33 -13.91 -5.01
CA THR A 124 -7.70 -14.16 -6.41
C THR A 124 -8.14 -15.61 -6.62
N PRO A 125 -8.96 -15.90 -7.65
CA PRO A 125 -9.25 -17.27 -8.07
C PRO A 125 -7.99 -18.11 -8.25
N GLY A 126 -8.06 -19.41 -7.98
CA GLY A 126 -6.93 -20.33 -8.04
C GLY A 126 -6.00 -20.30 -6.81
N THR A 127 -6.21 -19.37 -5.87
CA THR A 127 -5.56 -19.45 -4.55
C THR A 127 -6.09 -20.65 -3.78
N GLU A 128 -5.21 -21.40 -3.11
CA GLU A 128 -5.62 -22.47 -2.19
C GLU A 128 -6.62 -21.93 -1.15
N GLY A 129 -7.74 -22.63 -0.98
CA GLY A 129 -8.78 -22.25 -0.03
C GLY A 129 -9.72 -21.14 -0.50
N PHE A 130 -9.67 -20.71 -1.76
CA PHE A 130 -10.63 -19.74 -2.33
C PHE A 130 -12.07 -20.29 -2.30
N LYS A 131 -12.99 -19.55 -1.68
CA LYS A 131 -14.39 -19.97 -1.46
C LYS A 131 -15.38 -19.16 -2.29
N PRO A 132 -16.65 -19.61 -2.43
CA PRO A 132 -17.69 -18.84 -3.11
C PRO A 132 -17.92 -17.44 -2.51
N GLU A 133 -17.71 -17.26 -1.20
CA GLU A 133 -17.79 -15.94 -0.56
C GLU A 133 -16.67 -15.00 -1.02
N ASP A 134 -15.48 -15.55 -1.31
CA ASP A 134 -14.35 -14.80 -1.85
C ASP A 134 -14.63 -14.31 -3.25
N GLU A 135 -15.28 -15.11 -4.09
CA GLU A 135 -15.62 -14.73 -5.47
C GLU A 135 -16.44 -13.44 -5.52
N LYS A 136 -17.45 -13.32 -4.65
CA LYS A 136 -18.28 -12.12 -4.57
C LYS A 136 -17.49 -10.89 -4.15
N ILE A 137 -16.54 -11.03 -3.23
CA ILE A 137 -15.70 -9.91 -2.74
C ILE A 137 -14.66 -9.55 -3.81
N TYR A 138 -14.02 -10.55 -4.39
CA TYR A 138 -13.06 -10.42 -5.48
C TYR A 138 -13.65 -9.66 -6.66
N LEU A 139 -14.83 -10.05 -7.16
CA LEU A 139 -15.47 -9.35 -8.29
C LEU A 139 -15.78 -7.88 -7.96
N ARG A 140 -16.13 -7.58 -6.71
CA ARG A 140 -16.33 -6.19 -6.26
C ARG A 140 -15.02 -5.41 -6.21
N GLU A 141 -13.93 -6.03 -5.78
CA GLU A 141 -12.61 -5.40 -5.78
C GLU A 141 -12.07 -5.17 -7.19
N VAL A 142 -12.31 -6.10 -8.13
CA VAL A 142 -11.98 -5.91 -9.56
C VAL A 142 -12.71 -4.67 -10.09
N GLU A 143 -14.00 -4.54 -9.82
CA GLU A 143 -14.79 -3.38 -10.24
C GLU A 143 -14.31 -2.08 -9.58
N ARG A 144 -13.96 -2.12 -8.28
CA ARG A 144 -13.37 -0.97 -7.58
C ARG A 144 -12.05 -0.56 -8.22
N LEU A 145 -11.21 -1.53 -8.62
CA LEU A 145 -9.94 -1.23 -9.27
C LEU A 145 -10.19 -0.56 -10.62
N ARG A 146 -11.14 -1.06 -11.42
CA ARG A 146 -11.53 -0.45 -12.70
C ARG A 146 -11.94 1.01 -12.50
N LEU A 147 -12.88 1.29 -11.59
CA LEU A 147 -13.34 2.65 -11.28
C LEU A 147 -12.20 3.56 -10.81
N THR A 148 -11.28 3.01 -10.03
CA THR A 148 -10.13 3.75 -9.51
C THR A 148 -9.11 4.10 -10.58
N LEU A 149 -8.85 3.18 -11.51
CA LEU A 149 -8.00 3.42 -12.68
C LEU A 149 -8.62 4.45 -13.63
N GLU A 150 -9.94 4.42 -13.82
CA GLU A 150 -10.67 5.44 -14.57
C GLU A 150 -10.59 6.82 -13.89
N ALA A 151 -10.71 6.88 -12.57
CA ALA A 151 -10.52 8.12 -11.82
C ALA A 151 -9.09 8.66 -11.97
N ALA A 152 -8.09 7.78 -11.91
CA ALA A 152 -6.69 8.15 -12.08
C ALA A 152 -6.40 8.76 -13.45
N ARG A 153 -6.98 8.20 -14.53
CA ARG A 153 -6.84 8.75 -15.89
C ARG A 153 -7.36 10.19 -16.02
N LYS A 154 -8.34 10.58 -15.22
CA LYS A 154 -8.92 11.94 -15.23
C LYS A 154 -8.07 12.99 -14.53
N LEU A 155 -7.06 12.58 -13.76
CA LEU A 155 -6.22 13.50 -12.98
C LEU A 155 -5.02 14.07 -13.77
N GLU A 156 -4.88 13.72 -15.05
CA GLU A 156 -3.85 14.26 -15.96
C GLU A 156 -2.40 14.15 -15.45
N GLY A 157 -2.06 13.08 -14.72
CA GLY A 157 -0.67 12.79 -14.34
C GLY A 157 0.12 12.12 -15.46
N LYS A 158 1.46 12.30 -15.45
CA LYS A 158 2.36 11.63 -16.40
C LYS A 158 2.59 10.15 -16.08
N GLN A 159 2.48 9.77 -14.81
CA GLN A 159 2.61 8.37 -14.37
C GLN A 159 1.54 8.00 -13.34
N VAL A 160 1.11 6.74 -13.38
CA VAL A 160 0.13 6.17 -12.44
C VAL A 160 0.78 5.01 -11.69
N LEU A 161 0.78 5.07 -10.36
CA LEU A 161 1.14 3.94 -9.49
C LEU A 161 -0.12 3.40 -8.82
N VAL A 162 -0.27 2.08 -8.88
CA VAL A 162 -1.42 1.38 -8.27
C VAL A 162 -0.99 0.79 -6.94
N MET A 163 -1.69 1.11 -5.86
CA MET A 163 -1.56 0.45 -4.56
C MET A 163 -2.62 -0.65 -4.42
N LEU A 164 -2.17 -1.87 -4.15
CA LEU A 164 -3.00 -2.96 -3.68
C LEU A 164 -2.41 -3.45 -2.37
N HIS A 165 -3.21 -3.88 -1.40
CA HIS A 165 -2.65 -4.58 -0.25
C HIS A 165 -2.37 -6.04 -0.63
N TYR A 166 -3.39 -6.73 -1.15
CA TYR A 166 -3.27 -8.10 -1.64
C TYR A 166 -2.40 -8.18 -2.91
N PRO A 167 -1.73 -9.31 -3.16
CA PRO A 167 -0.98 -9.53 -4.39
C PRO A 167 -1.88 -9.49 -5.62
N LEU A 168 -1.29 -9.13 -6.77
CA LEU A 168 -2.00 -9.04 -8.05
C LEU A 168 -2.49 -10.41 -8.57
N THR A 169 -1.83 -11.50 -8.17
CA THR A 169 -2.05 -12.86 -8.66
C THR A 169 -2.00 -13.90 -7.55
N ASN A 170 -2.46 -15.10 -7.86
CA ASN A 170 -2.24 -16.29 -7.04
C ASN A 170 -0.79 -16.81 -7.18
N ALA A 171 -0.43 -17.83 -6.41
CA ALA A 171 0.91 -18.43 -6.42
C ALA A 171 1.30 -19.11 -7.76
N ALA A 172 0.32 -19.44 -8.60
CA ALA A 172 0.54 -19.98 -9.95
C ALA A 172 0.68 -18.88 -11.02
N PHE A 173 0.56 -17.61 -10.63
CA PHE A 173 0.63 -16.43 -11.50
C PHE A 173 -0.39 -16.45 -12.65
N GLU A 174 -1.56 -17.00 -12.38
CA GLU A 174 -2.61 -17.11 -13.38
C GLU A 174 -3.27 -15.75 -13.66
N PRO A 175 -3.60 -15.45 -14.94
CA PRO A 175 -4.35 -14.27 -15.30
C PRO A 175 -5.72 -14.23 -14.62
N ASN A 176 -6.11 -13.05 -14.15
CA ASN A 176 -7.37 -12.81 -13.47
C ASN A 176 -7.92 -11.40 -13.81
N GLY A 177 -8.98 -10.97 -13.14
CA GLY A 177 -9.66 -9.70 -13.36
C GLY A 177 -8.78 -8.49 -13.03
N PHE A 178 -7.96 -8.57 -11.97
CA PHE A 178 -7.01 -7.51 -11.67
C PHE A 178 -5.92 -7.43 -12.73
N THR A 179 -5.32 -8.56 -13.13
CA THR A 179 -4.23 -8.55 -14.11
C THR A 179 -4.68 -8.00 -15.46
N ARG A 180 -5.90 -8.32 -15.90
CA ARG A 180 -6.49 -7.77 -17.14
C ARG A 180 -6.61 -6.25 -17.09
N LEU A 181 -7.04 -5.70 -15.96
CA LEU A 181 -7.11 -4.25 -15.77
C LEU A 181 -5.71 -3.62 -15.76
N ILE A 182 -4.73 -4.24 -15.12
CA ILE A 182 -3.34 -3.76 -15.14
C ILE A 182 -2.78 -3.78 -16.57
N GLU A 183 -3.07 -4.81 -17.36
CA GLU A 183 -2.68 -4.89 -18.77
C GLU A 183 -3.37 -3.81 -19.63
N GLU A 184 -4.68 -3.58 -19.43
CA GLU A 184 -5.46 -2.59 -20.17
C GLU A 184 -5.03 -1.15 -19.84
N TYR A 185 -4.81 -0.85 -18.57
CA TYR A 185 -4.54 0.51 -18.11
C TYR A 185 -3.06 0.87 -18.11
N ARG A 186 -2.16 -0.11 -18.14
CA ARG A 186 -0.71 0.07 -18.25
C ARG A 186 -0.13 1.08 -17.23
N PRO A 187 -0.40 0.93 -15.91
CA PRO A 187 0.21 1.81 -14.92
C PRO A 187 1.73 1.67 -14.95
N ALA A 188 2.43 2.68 -14.41
CA ALA A 188 3.89 2.70 -14.30
C ALA A 188 4.41 1.63 -13.32
N GLY A 189 3.58 1.19 -12.39
CA GLY A 189 3.88 0.09 -11.48
C GLY A 189 2.72 -0.24 -10.54
N VAL A 190 2.76 -1.43 -9.96
CA VAL A 190 1.83 -1.88 -8.91
C VAL A 190 2.63 -2.12 -7.63
N VAL A 191 2.19 -1.57 -6.51
CA VAL A 191 2.83 -1.65 -5.20
C VAL A 191 1.95 -2.46 -4.26
N TYR A 192 2.50 -3.49 -3.61
CA TYR A 192 1.75 -4.39 -2.74
C TYR A 192 2.55 -5.00 -1.58
N GLY A 193 1.82 -5.45 -0.56
CA GLY A 193 2.35 -6.03 0.68
C GLY A 193 1.80 -7.43 0.95
N HIS A 194 1.26 -7.67 2.14
CA HIS A 194 0.47 -8.82 2.58
C HIS A 194 1.21 -10.15 2.76
N LEU A 195 2.15 -10.48 1.87
CA LEU A 195 2.80 -11.80 1.86
C LEU A 195 3.97 -11.86 2.86
N HIS A 196 3.78 -12.46 4.03
CA HIS A 196 4.85 -12.60 5.03
C HIS A 196 5.59 -13.94 4.96
N GLY A 197 6.88 -13.93 5.31
CA GLY A 197 7.71 -15.14 5.36
C GLY A 197 7.91 -15.86 4.02
N VAL A 198 7.54 -15.23 2.90
CA VAL A 198 7.68 -15.80 1.56
C VAL A 198 9.10 -15.67 1.03
N ASN A 199 9.51 -16.63 0.19
CA ASN A 199 10.75 -16.50 -0.57
C ASN A 199 10.57 -15.48 -1.71
N GLN A 200 11.17 -14.30 -1.55
CA GLN A 200 11.08 -13.19 -2.52
C GLN A 200 11.60 -13.54 -3.92
N ASP A 201 12.50 -14.51 -4.05
CA ASP A 201 13.02 -14.95 -5.36
C ASP A 201 11.98 -15.71 -6.18
N LYS A 202 10.92 -16.21 -5.52
CA LYS A 202 9.80 -16.87 -6.19
C LYS A 202 8.71 -15.90 -6.61
N LEU A 203 8.74 -14.65 -6.18
CA LEU A 203 7.70 -13.67 -6.52
C LEU A 203 7.90 -13.13 -7.95
N ILE A 204 6.79 -12.96 -8.67
CA ILE A 204 6.81 -12.22 -9.93
C ILE A 204 7.18 -10.76 -9.68
N ARG A 205 8.11 -10.25 -10.49
CA ARG A 205 8.59 -8.87 -10.41
C ARG A 205 8.00 -7.96 -11.49
N HIS A 206 7.42 -8.56 -12.52
CA HIS A 206 6.77 -7.85 -13.62
C HIS A 206 5.54 -8.62 -14.08
N TRP A 207 4.50 -7.90 -14.48
CA TRP A 207 3.35 -8.44 -15.19
C TRP A 207 3.23 -7.77 -16.55
N CYS A 208 3.43 -8.51 -17.64
CA CYS A 208 3.42 -7.96 -19.00
C CYS A 208 4.30 -6.70 -19.16
N GLY A 209 5.48 -6.70 -18.53
CA GLY A 209 6.42 -5.58 -18.53
C GLY A 209 6.14 -4.47 -17.51
N ILE A 210 5.02 -4.52 -16.77
CA ILE A 210 4.69 -3.57 -15.71
C ILE A 210 5.36 -4.00 -14.41
N PRO A 211 6.18 -3.15 -13.76
CA PRO A 211 6.83 -3.47 -12.50
C PRO A 211 5.84 -3.79 -11.37
N LEU A 212 6.13 -4.85 -10.62
CA LEU A 212 5.44 -5.22 -9.39
C LEU A 212 6.38 -5.04 -8.21
N HIS A 213 6.04 -4.11 -7.32
CA HIS A 213 6.81 -3.75 -6.15
C HIS A 213 6.21 -4.41 -4.91
N PHE A 214 6.74 -5.59 -4.58
CA PHE A 214 6.51 -6.20 -3.27
C PHE A 214 7.29 -5.45 -2.19
N VAL A 215 6.60 -4.98 -1.15
CA VAL A 215 7.13 -4.03 -0.17
C VAL A 215 6.73 -4.32 1.29
N ALA A 216 6.39 -5.57 1.64
CA ALA A 216 6.15 -5.94 3.04
C ALA A 216 7.36 -5.61 3.94
N ALA A 217 7.13 -5.03 5.12
CA ALA A 217 8.19 -4.48 5.94
C ALA A 217 9.23 -5.53 6.37
N ASP A 218 8.80 -6.72 6.77
CA ASP A 218 9.70 -7.82 7.14
C ASP A 218 10.59 -8.27 5.97
N ALA A 219 10.00 -8.38 4.77
CA ALA A 219 10.73 -8.69 3.54
C ALA A 219 11.77 -7.62 3.18
N LEU A 220 11.47 -6.35 3.45
CA LEU A 220 12.38 -5.22 3.23
C LEU A 220 13.35 -4.97 4.39
N LYS A 221 13.33 -5.80 5.44
CA LYS A 221 14.11 -5.57 6.68
C LYS A 221 13.84 -4.18 7.26
N PHE A 222 12.58 -3.75 7.16
CA PHE A 222 12.04 -2.48 7.60
C PHE A 222 12.63 -1.22 6.94
N VAL A 223 13.30 -1.35 5.78
CA VAL A 223 13.84 -0.21 5.03
C VAL A 223 12.87 0.20 3.92
N PRO A 224 12.33 1.45 3.92
CA PRO A 224 11.50 1.92 2.82
C PRO A 224 12.20 1.82 1.46
N ARG A 225 11.52 1.22 0.48
CA ARG A 225 12.09 0.97 -0.84
C ARG A 225 11.87 2.15 -1.77
N VAL A 226 12.94 2.70 -2.36
CA VAL A 226 12.82 3.71 -3.42
C VAL A 226 12.25 3.07 -4.69
N LEU A 227 11.15 3.64 -5.20
CA LEU A 227 10.49 3.21 -6.43
C LEU A 227 10.85 4.10 -7.63
N GLY A 228 11.08 5.39 -7.38
CA GLY A 228 11.35 6.36 -8.44
C GLY A 228 11.28 7.80 -7.95
N LYS A 229 10.95 8.72 -8.87
CA LYS A 229 10.77 10.14 -8.58
C LYS A 229 9.53 10.65 -9.30
N THR A 230 8.90 11.66 -8.73
CA THR A 230 7.92 12.50 -9.43
C THR A 230 8.57 13.80 -9.88
N GLU A 231 8.15 14.32 -11.01
CA GLU A 231 8.57 15.62 -11.53
C GLU A 231 7.61 16.69 -11.05
N ALA A 232 8.13 17.86 -10.66
CA ALA A 232 7.28 19.00 -10.33
C ALA A 232 6.46 19.39 -11.57
N SER A 233 5.16 19.57 -11.39
CA SER A 233 4.30 20.01 -12.48
C SER A 233 4.70 21.41 -12.93
N ALA A 234 4.84 21.61 -14.24
CA ALA A 234 5.17 22.93 -14.81
C ALA A 234 4.05 23.98 -14.60
N ASP A 235 2.85 23.54 -14.18
CA ASP A 235 1.68 24.39 -14.00
C ASP A 235 1.67 25.18 -12.68
N SER A 236 2.68 25.02 -11.81
CA SER A 236 2.82 25.85 -10.60
C SER A 236 3.57 27.17 -10.82
N ALA A 237 3.84 27.53 -12.08
CA ALA A 237 4.50 28.78 -12.46
C ALA A 237 3.56 29.72 -13.20
N LEU A 238 2.49 30.18 -12.55
CA LEU A 238 1.72 31.38 -12.93
C LEU A 238 1.25 32.14 -11.69
#